data_AF-A0A553P3E7-F1
#
_entry.id   AF-A0A553P3E7-F1
#
_cell.length_a   1.000
_cell.length_b   1.000
_cell.length_c   1.000
_cell.angle_alpha   90.00
_cell.angle_beta   90.00
_cell.angle_gamma   90.00
#
_symmetry.space_group_name_H-M   'P 1'
#
loop_
_entity.id
_entity.type
_entity.pdbx_description
1 polymer ?
#
loop_
_entity_poly.entity_id
_entity_poly.type
_entity_poly.pdbx_seq_one_letter_code
_entity_poly.pdbx_strand_id
1 'polypeptide(L)'
;MTKMECENSDGGQMDGQCAAGFGHCCMMVKNTPTALVTRNTTYLQNAEAVGRQSVPTGYTFTFNRIANDLCQIRLDFDVFVSASPPVTGDCATSMDTLIIRSPTGRNPPVTCGTLSGQHMYFETGDTGSAGEVMIKFGASMPAKTFRIKTTYYECDNLNKAPTDCVQYLTGLNGAFQSYNFQGGQLINNQNYVTCIRREMGHCSIQYAENASTTSPAFNLPPESTTAQISMCEVGLHFGSTLSGTGTNCGGVLNSVEAATEPGVVIGTLAPFQVTTLSGDVLKGTNALAGYSIRYTQIPC
;
A
#
# COMPACT_ATOMS: atom_id res chain seq x y z
N MET A 1 -15.61 26.73 8.80
CA MET A 1 -15.93 27.12 7.42
C MET A 1 -17.43 27.15 7.25
N THR A 2 -17.96 28.13 6.52
CA THR A 2 -19.38 28.22 6.17
C THR A 2 -19.73 27.20 5.08
N LYS A 3 -21.02 26.89 4.92
CA LYS A 3 -21.49 26.01 3.84
C LYS A 3 -21.06 26.53 2.46
N MET A 4 -21.24 27.84 2.23
CA MET A 4 -20.92 28.46 0.95
C MET A 4 -19.42 28.43 0.65
N GLU A 5 -18.56 28.64 1.65
CA GLU A 5 -17.10 28.50 1.49
C GLU A 5 -16.70 27.05 1.14
N CYS A 6 -17.38 26.05 1.69
CA CYS A 6 -17.17 24.65 1.32
C CYS A 6 -17.55 24.41 -0.14
N GLU A 7 -18.78 24.74 -0.53
CA GLU A 7 -19.31 24.49 -1.87
C GLU A 7 -18.54 25.25 -2.96
N ASN A 8 -17.98 26.42 -2.62
CA ASN A 8 -17.12 27.20 -3.53
C ASN A 8 -15.67 26.70 -3.58
N SER A 9 -15.26 25.79 -2.69
CA SER A 9 -13.94 25.18 -2.74
C SER A 9 -13.90 24.12 -3.85
N ASP A 10 -12.75 24.01 -4.53
CA ASP A 10 -12.57 23.02 -5.59
C ASP A 10 -12.70 21.57 -5.04
N GLY A 11 -13.85 20.94 -5.32
CA GLY A 11 -14.20 19.62 -4.79
C GLY A 11 -14.77 19.63 -3.37
N GLY A 12 -15.15 20.78 -2.82
CA GLY A 12 -15.68 20.85 -1.46
C GLY A 12 -17.04 20.17 -1.32
N GLN A 13 -17.13 19.17 -0.44
CA GLN A 13 -18.34 18.47 -0.08
C GLN A 13 -18.57 18.55 1.42
N MET A 14 -19.82 18.87 1.79
CA MET A 14 -20.23 18.98 3.19
C MET A 14 -20.29 17.60 3.85
N ASP A 15 -19.66 17.49 5.01
CA ASP A 15 -19.64 16.30 5.88
C ASP A 15 -20.15 16.68 7.28
N GLY A 16 -21.41 17.12 7.33
CA GLY A 16 -22.10 17.45 8.57
C GLY A 16 -21.64 18.74 9.26
N GLN A 17 -22.03 18.85 10.54
CA GLN A 17 -21.63 19.96 11.43
C GLN A 17 -20.45 19.53 12.30
N CYS A 18 -19.49 20.43 12.48
CA CYS A 18 -18.35 20.22 13.36
C CYS A 18 -17.95 21.51 14.09
N ALA A 19 -16.79 21.51 14.76
CA ALA A 19 -16.38 22.58 15.68
C ALA A 19 -17.48 22.92 16.71
N ALA A 20 -17.97 21.90 17.43
CA ALA A 20 -19.06 22.01 18.41
C ALA A 20 -20.36 22.65 17.86
N GLY A 21 -20.63 22.49 16.56
CA GLY A 21 -21.83 23.02 15.90
C GLY A 21 -21.71 24.45 15.36
N PHE A 22 -20.56 25.11 15.58
CA PHE A 22 -20.30 26.46 15.07
C PHE A 22 -19.74 26.49 13.64
N GLY A 23 -19.42 25.33 13.07
CA GLY A 23 -18.90 25.22 11.71
C GLY A 23 -19.41 24.00 10.97
N HIS A 24 -19.13 23.96 9.68
CA HIS A 24 -19.34 22.79 8.85
C HIS A 24 -18.03 22.09 8.55
N CYS A 25 -18.06 20.76 8.59
CA CYS A 25 -16.93 19.96 8.13
C CYS A 25 -17.04 19.82 6.62
N CYS A 26 -15.93 20.08 5.95
CA CYS A 26 -15.86 20.06 4.51
C CYS A 26 -14.70 19.19 4.10
N MET A 27 -15.00 18.22 3.27
CA MET A 27 -14.03 17.32 2.68
C MET A 27 -13.78 17.78 1.25
N MET A 28 -12.52 17.76 0.83
CA MET A 28 -12.18 17.95 -0.57
C MET A 28 -12.30 16.59 -1.26
N VAL A 29 -13.13 16.48 -2.29
CA VAL A 29 -13.49 15.22 -2.95
C VAL A 29 -13.36 15.37 -4.46
N LYS A 30 -12.73 14.38 -5.11
CA LYS A 30 -12.73 14.20 -6.56
C LYS A 30 -13.37 12.85 -6.89
N ASN A 31 -14.48 12.89 -7.62
CA ASN A 31 -15.31 11.70 -7.92
C ASN A 31 -15.73 11.59 -9.39
N THR A 32 -15.14 12.40 -10.27
CA THR A 32 -15.34 12.34 -11.72
C THR A 32 -14.31 11.39 -12.36
N PRO A 33 -14.61 10.78 -13.52
CA PRO A 33 -13.68 9.88 -14.23
C PRO A 33 -12.33 10.51 -14.55
N THR A 34 -12.29 11.82 -14.72
CA THR A 34 -11.04 12.57 -14.89
C THR A 34 -11.10 13.77 -13.97
N ALA A 35 -10.03 13.99 -13.20
CA ALA A 35 -9.94 15.12 -12.28
C ALA A 35 -8.50 15.55 -12.03
N LEU A 36 -8.30 16.85 -11.89
CA LEU A 36 -7.07 17.43 -11.37
C LEU A 36 -7.18 17.59 -9.85
N VAL A 37 -6.20 17.07 -9.12
CA VAL A 37 -6.06 17.23 -7.67
C VAL A 37 -5.20 18.45 -7.41
N THR A 38 -5.77 19.47 -6.77
CA THR A 38 -5.16 20.81 -6.61
C THR A 38 -4.96 21.19 -5.13
N ARG A 39 -5.34 20.32 -4.20
CA ARG A 39 -5.29 20.58 -2.75
C ARG A 39 -4.81 19.35 -1.98
N ASN A 40 -4.09 19.61 -0.89
CA ASN A 40 -3.72 18.58 0.08
C ASN A 40 -4.97 18.04 0.80
N THR A 41 -4.93 16.81 1.30
CA THR A 41 -6.07 16.16 1.99
C THR A 41 -7.32 16.05 1.11
N THR A 42 -7.12 15.71 -0.16
CA THR A 42 -8.23 15.44 -1.10
C THR A 42 -8.54 13.95 -1.13
N TYR A 43 -9.82 13.61 -1.09
CA TYR A 43 -10.34 12.26 -1.21
C TYR A 43 -10.67 11.94 -2.68
N LEU A 44 -10.09 10.87 -3.19
CA LEU A 44 -10.46 10.29 -4.49
C LEU A 44 -11.47 9.19 -4.22
N GLN A 45 -12.64 9.23 -4.85
CA GLN A 45 -13.66 8.20 -4.59
C GLN A 45 -14.57 7.95 -5.79
N ASN A 46 -15.10 6.73 -5.91
CA ASN A 46 -16.13 6.43 -6.90
C ASN A 46 -17.55 6.65 -6.38
N ALA A 47 -18.51 6.50 -7.31
CA ALA A 47 -19.93 6.55 -7.05
C ALA A 47 -20.40 5.53 -5.99
N GLU A 48 -19.86 4.31 -5.96
CA GLU A 48 -20.24 3.28 -4.97
C GLU A 48 -19.87 3.67 -3.54
N ALA A 49 -18.73 4.33 -3.34
CA ALA A 49 -18.32 4.81 -2.02
C ALA A 49 -19.32 5.80 -1.40
N VAL A 50 -20.21 6.37 -2.22
CA VAL A 50 -21.29 7.29 -1.81
C VAL A 50 -22.68 6.80 -2.23
N GLY A 51 -22.84 5.50 -2.52
CA GLY A 51 -24.13 4.86 -2.80
C GLY A 51 -24.83 5.30 -4.09
N ARG A 52 -24.09 5.70 -5.13
CA ARG A 52 -24.64 6.11 -6.45
C ARG A 52 -24.61 4.95 -7.44
N GLN A 53 -25.68 4.79 -8.23
CA GLN A 53 -25.96 3.60 -9.07
C GLN A 53 -25.13 3.45 -10.37
N SER A 54 -24.24 4.39 -10.72
CA SER A 54 -23.43 4.29 -11.95
C SER A 54 -21.95 4.48 -11.66
N VAL A 55 -21.16 3.45 -11.97
CA VAL A 55 -19.71 3.43 -11.74
C VAL A 55 -19.00 3.50 -13.09
N PRO A 56 -18.37 4.64 -13.41
CA PRO A 56 -17.39 4.69 -14.48
C PRO A 56 -16.38 3.54 -14.38
N THR A 57 -16.04 2.94 -15.52
CA THR A 57 -15.09 1.83 -15.60
C THR A 57 -13.63 2.28 -15.50
N GLY A 58 -13.39 3.59 -15.41
CA GLY A 58 -12.05 4.17 -15.34
C GLY A 58 -12.05 5.52 -14.66
N TYR A 59 -11.02 5.75 -13.84
CA TYR A 59 -10.71 7.00 -13.18
C TYR A 59 -9.25 7.38 -13.44
N THR A 60 -9.00 8.66 -13.71
CA THR A 60 -7.66 9.22 -13.88
C THR A 60 -7.57 10.52 -13.09
N PHE A 61 -6.71 10.51 -12.07
CA PHE A 61 -6.46 11.63 -11.20
C PHE A 61 -5.04 12.15 -11.45
N THR A 62 -4.93 13.35 -11.99
CA THR A 62 -3.64 14.02 -12.18
C THR A 62 -3.37 14.93 -10.98
N PHE A 63 -2.15 14.93 -10.46
CA PHE A 63 -1.78 15.71 -9.29
C PHE A 63 -1.07 16.99 -9.72
N ASN A 64 -1.58 18.14 -9.29
CA ASN A 64 -0.92 19.41 -9.49
C ASN A 64 0.15 19.63 -8.41
N ARG A 65 1.19 20.42 -8.71
CA ARG A 65 2.10 20.90 -7.68
C ARG A 65 1.42 22.01 -6.89
N ILE A 66 1.26 21.78 -5.59
CA ILE A 66 0.63 22.73 -4.66
C ILE A 66 1.64 23.49 -3.80
N ALA A 67 2.91 23.10 -3.87
CA ALA A 67 4.06 23.71 -3.20
C ALA A 67 5.27 23.64 -4.14
N ASN A 68 6.25 24.54 -3.95
CA ASN A 68 7.45 24.62 -4.80
C ASN A 68 8.42 23.46 -4.51
N ASP A 69 8.50 23.03 -3.27
CA ASP A 69 9.34 21.97 -2.73
C ASP A 69 8.52 20.73 -2.38
N LEU A 70 7.51 20.43 -3.20
CA LEU A 70 6.78 19.18 -3.09
C LEU A 70 7.70 18.02 -3.49
N CYS A 71 7.88 17.05 -2.60
CA CYS A 71 8.71 15.87 -2.86
C CYS A 71 7.87 14.61 -3.05
N GLN A 72 6.86 14.40 -2.22
CA GLN A 72 6.21 13.09 -2.11
C GLN A 72 4.70 13.22 -1.90
N ILE A 73 3.95 12.25 -2.42
CA ILE A 73 2.52 12.11 -2.15
C ILE A 73 2.27 10.73 -1.57
N ARG A 74 1.45 10.68 -0.52
CA ARG A 74 0.92 9.46 0.08
C ARG A 74 -0.54 9.28 -0.30
N LEU A 75 -0.90 8.04 -0.60
CA LEU A 75 -2.24 7.55 -0.80
C LEU A 75 -2.60 6.63 0.36
N ASP A 76 -3.59 6.99 1.15
CA ASP A 76 -4.16 6.14 2.18
C ASP A 76 -5.47 5.53 1.67
N PHE A 77 -5.52 4.20 1.60
CA PHE A 77 -6.70 3.47 1.11
C PHE A 77 -7.68 3.26 2.25
N ASP A 78 -8.52 4.27 2.57
CA ASP A 78 -9.58 4.12 3.58
C ASP A 78 -10.48 2.92 3.26
N VAL A 79 -10.90 2.85 2.00
CA VAL A 79 -11.59 1.70 1.41
C VAL A 79 -11.03 1.54 0.01
N PHE A 80 -10.61 0.33 -0.34
CA PHE A 80 -10.31 -0.01 -1.72
C PHE A 80 -10.58 -1.50 -1.92
N VAL A 81 -11.61 -1.79 -2.71
CA VAL A 81 -12.04 -3.12 -3.09
C VAL A 81 -12.27 -3.14 -4.59
N SER A 82 -11.59 -4.05 -5.26
CA SER A 82 -11.73 -4.37 -6.68
C SER A 82 -11.65 -5.88 -6.86
N ALA A 83 -11.77 -6.38 -8.09
CA ALA A 83 -11.61 -7.80 -8.34
C ALA A 83 -10.19 -8.27 -7.94
N SER A 84 -10.12 -9.32 -7.11
CA SER A 84 -8.86 -10.03 -6.86
C SER A 84 -8.28 -10.58 -8.18
N PRO A 85 -6.95 -10.66 -8.32
CA PRO A 85 -6.35 -11.30 -9.47
C PRO A 85 -6.65 -12.82 -9.46
N PRO A 86 -6.53 -13.49 -10.62
CA PRO A 86 -6.54 -14.95 -10.67
C PRO A 86 -5.36 -15.56 -9.90
N VAL A 87 -5.32 -16.88 -9.78
CA VAL A 87 -4.24 -17.62 -9.07
C VAL A 87 -2.83 -17.32 -9.59
N THR A 88 -2.70 -16.89 -10.85
CA THR A 88 -1.43 -16.46 -11.45
C THR A 88 -0.94 -15.10 -10.97
N GLY A 89 -1.78 -14.34 -10.25
CA GLY A 89 -1.47 -13.06 -9.62
C GLY A 89 -1.63 -11.83 -10.50
N ASP A 90 -1.95 -11.99 -11.79
CA ASP A 90 -1.98 -10.89 -12.76
C ASP A 90 -3.26 -10.04 -12.69
N CYS A 91 -3.11 -8.78 -12.27
CA CYS A 91 -4.18 -7.79 -12.25
C CYS A 91 -4.67 -7.39 -13.65
N ALA A 92 -3.84 -7.48 -14.69
CA ALA A 92 -4.30 -7.15 -16.04
C ALA A 92 -5.37 -8.15 -16.53
N THR A 93 -5.24 -9.42 -16.15
CA THR A 93 -6.20 -10.48 -16.47
C THR A 93 -7.56 -10.28 -15.79
N SER A 94 -7.61 -9.76 -14.55
CA SER A 94 -8.89 -9.40 -13.90
C SER A 94 -9.52 -8.13 -14.49
N MET A 95 -8.76 -7.40 -15.35
CA MET A 95 -9.09 -6.10 -15.93
C MET A 95 -9.24 -4.97 -14.90
N ASP A 96 -9.01 -5.26 -13.62
CA ASP A 96 -9.02 -4.30 -12.53
C ASP A 96 -7.58 -3.92 -12.21
N THR A 97 -7.25 -2.63 -12.31
CA THR A 97 -5.88 -2.17 -12.05
C THR A 97 -5.89 -0.84 -11.33
N LEU A 98 -5.04 -0.71 -10.32
CA LEU A 98 -4.56 0.54 -9.77
C LEU A 98 -3.13 0.74 -10.25
N ILE A 99 -2.92 1.80 -11.00
CA ILE A 99 -1.62 2.18 -11.56
C ILE A 99 -1.29 3.58 -11.05
N ILE A 100 -0.10 3.74 -10.48
CA ILE A 100 0.43 5.02 -10.03
C ILE A 100 1.63 5.37 -10.89
N ARG A 101 1.66 6.58 -11.45
CA ARG A 101 2.78 7.09 -12.23
C ARG A 101 3.42 8.27 -11.53
N SER A 102 4.65 8.06 -11.11
CA SER A 102 5.56 9.09 -10.66
C SER A 102 6.26 9.75 -11.87
N PRO A 103 6.42 11.08 -11.87
CA PRO A 103 7.26 11.78 -12.84
C PRO A 103 8.73 11.36 -12.80
N THR A 104 9.19 10.72 -11.72
CA THR A 104 10.57 10.21 -11.57
C THR A 104 10.82 8.92 -12.36
N GLY A 105 9.77 8.28 -12.88
CA GLY A 105 9.83 6.95 -13.49
C GLY A 105 9.88 5.79 -12.49
N ARG A 106 10.02 6.07 -11.19
CA ARG A 106 9.95 5.07 -10.11
C ARG A 106 8.54 5.00 -9.55
N ASN A 107 7.80 4.01 -10.02
CA ASN A 107 6.39 3.84 -9.71
C ASN A 107 6.18 2.80 -8.61
N PRO A 108 5.21 3.00 -7.70
CA PRO A 108 4.63 1.90 -6.96
C PRO A 108 4.19 0.76 -7.89
N PRO A 109 4.15 -0.49 -7.39
CA PRO A 109 3.75 -1.62 -8.21
C PRO A 109 2.27 -1.50 -8.63
N VAL A 110 1.94 -2.12 -9.76
CA VAL A 110 0.53 -2.25 -10.18
C VAL A 110 -0.18 -3.20 -9.22
N THR A 111 -1.39 -2.82 -8.79
CA THR A 111 -2.16 -3.60 -7.82
C THR A 111 -3.63 -3.72 -8.20
N CYS A 112 -4.34 -4.64 -7.55
CA CYS A 112 -5.78 -4.87 -7.65
C CYS A 112 -6.26 -5.63 -6.40
N GLY A 113 -7.54 -5.98 -6.35
CA GLY A 113 -8.16 -6.61 -5.19
C GLY A 113 -8.41 -5.65 -4.02
N THR A 114 -8.15 -6.11 -2.79
CA THR A 114 -8.44 -5.39 -1.54
C THR A 114 -7.19 -4.73 -0.95
N LEU A 115 -7.19 -3.40 -0.89
CA LEU A 115 -6.08 -2.59 -0.34
C LEU A 115 -6.49 -1.79 0.91
N SER A 116 -7.74 -1.92 1.37
CA SER A 116 -8.28 -1.19 2.52
C SER A 116 -7.38 -1.26 3.76
N GLY A 117 -7.12 -0.10 4.37
CA GLY A 117 -6.24 0.05 5.53
C GLY A 117 -4.74 0.06 5.22
N GLN A 118 -4.34 -0.02 3.95
CA GLN A 118 -2.95 0.11 3.52
C GLN A 118 -2.69 1.51 2.96
N HIS A 119 -1.43 1.78 2.60
CA HIS A 119 -1.03 3.01 1.94
C HIS A 119 0.07 2.79 0.90
N MET A 120 0.28 3.80 0.06
CA MET A 120 1.38 3.89 -0.91
C MET A 120 1.97 5.30 -0.90
N TYR A 121 3.29 5.40 -1.04
CA TYR A 121 4.00 6.63 -1.32
C TYR A 121 4.54 6.60 -2.75
N PHE A 122 4.57 7.77 -3.39
CA PHE A 122 5.31 7.98 -4.63
C PHE A 122 5.96 9.35 -4.65
N GLU A 123 7.13 9.44 -5.27
CA GLU A 123 7.86 10.68 -5.43
C GLU A 123 7.25 11.52 -6.55
N THR A 124 7.27 12.83 -6.39
CA THR A 124 6.69 13.77 -7.35
C THR A 124 7.72 14.32 -8.35
N GLY A 125 9.02 14.13 -8.08
CA GLY A 125 10.09 14.83 -8.81
C GLY A 125 10.02 16.35 -8.62
N ASP A 126 10.75 17.12 -9.44
CA ASP A 126 10.93 18.56 -9.18
C ASP A 126 10.18 19.49 -10.15
N THR A 127 9.69 18.99 -11.28
CA THR A 127 9.02 19.81 -12.32
C THR A 127 7.76 19.12 -12.90
N GLY A 128 6.94 19.87 -13.64
CA GLY A 128 5.73 19.35 -14.29
C GLY A 128 4.61 18.95 -13.33
N SER A 129 3.75 18.02 -13.76
CA SER A 129 2.75 17.40 -12.87
C SER A 129 3.43 16.65 -11.73
N ALA A 130 2.80 16.58 -10.57
CA ALA A 130 3.30 15.85 -9.41
C ALA A 130 3.07 14.33 -9.50
N GLY A 131 2.32 13.85 -10.49
CA GLY A 131 2.06 12.43 -10.73
C GLY A 131 0.62 12.13 -11.14
N GLU A 132 0.32 10.85 -11.32
CA GLU A 132 -0.98 10.39 -11.81
C GLU A 132 -1.40 9.09 -11.12
N VAL A 133 -2.68 8.98 -10.78
CA VAL A 133 -3.31 7.76 -10.29
C VAL A 133 -4.40 7.35 -11.26
N MET A 134 -4.29 6.15 -11.81
CA MET A 134 -5.29 5.55 -12.70
C MET A 134 -5.90 4.32 -12.04
N ILE A 135 -7.23 4.27 -12.02
CA ILE A 135 -7.99 3.12 -11.53
C ILE A 135 -8.86 2.65 -12.69
N LYS A 136 -8.72 1.39 -13.08
CA LYS A 136 -9.57 0.75 -14.07
C LYS A 136 -10.35 -0.37 -13.42
N PHE A 137 -11.61 -0.47 -13.80
CA PHE A 137 -12.53 -1.53 -13.41
C PHE A 137 -13.02 -2.26 -14.66
N GLY A 138 -12.78 -3.56 -14.71
CA GLY A 138 -13.39 -4.50 -15.64
C GLY A 138 -14.90 -4.63 -15.44
N ALA A 139 -15.54 -5.41 -16.31
CA ALA A 139 -16.99 -5.63 -16.27
C ALA A 139 -17.44 -6.66 -15.20
N SER A 140 -16.50 -7.37 -14.58
CA SER A 140 -16.77 -8.42 -13.59
C SER A 140 -17.22 -7.88 -12.23
N MET A 141 -18.08 -8.65 -11.55
CA MET A 141 -18.39 -8.54 -10.12
C MET A 141 -17.21 -9.04 -9.28
N PRO A 142 -17.00 -8.59 -8.02
CA PRO A 142 -17.96 -7.97 -7.09
C PRO A 142 -18.04 -6.43 -7.17
N ALA A 143 -18.79 -5.82 -6.24
CA ALA A 143 -18.88 -4.37 -6.07
C ALA A 143 -17.47 -3.75 -5.93
N LYS A 144 -17.22 -2.70 -6.71
CA LYS A 144 -15.92 -2.03 -6.80
C LYS A 144 -16.06 -0.69 -6.12
N THR A 145 -15.29 -0.48 -5.06
CA THR A 145 -15.42 0.70 -4.22
C THR A 145 -14.05 1.20 -3.86
N PHE A 146 -13.82 2.51 -4.04
CA PHE A 146 -12.63 3.14 -3.49
C PHE A 146 -12.95 4.48 -2.85
N ARG A 147 -12.23 4.74 -1.76
CA ARG A 147 -12.05 6.05 -1.14
C ARG A 147 -10.59 6.12 -0.70
N ILE A 148 -9.84 7.03 -1.30
CA ILE A 148 -8.39 7.18 -1.13
C ILE A 148 -8.12 8.60 -0.65
N LYS A 149 -7.51 8.76 0.52
CA LYS A 149 -7.07 10.05 1.01
C LYS A 149 -5.68 10.35 0.46
N THR A 150 -5.49 11.55 -0.06
CA THR A 150 -4.20 12.03 -0.56
C THR A 150 -3.52 12.95 0.46
N THR A 151 -2.23 12.75 0.71
CA THR A 151 -1.43 13.62 1.58
C THR A 151 -0.15 14.03 0.87
N TYR A 152 0.08 15.32 0.74
CA TYR A 152 1.25 15.92 0.10
C TYR A 152 2.31 16.22 1.16
N TYR A 153 3.56 15.91 0.85
CA TYR A 153 4.72 16.14 1.70
C TYR A 153 5.76 16.99 0.97
N GLU A 154 6.05 18.15 1.57
CA GLU A 154 7.21 18.96 1.22
C GLU A 154 8.52 18.22 1.56
N CYS A 155 9.60 18.62 0.89
CA CYS A 155 10.88 17.92 0.95
C CYS A 155 11.53 17.89 2.33
N ASP A 156 11.27 18.90 3.17
CA ASP A 156 11.79 19.01 4.53
C ASP A 156 10.88 18.32 5.59
N ASN A 157 9.73 17.79 5.18
CA ASN A 157 8.76 17.22 6.09
C ASN A 157 9.30 15.94 6.74
N LEU A 158 9.43 15.94 8.07
CA LEU A 158 9.95 14.82 8.85
C LEU A 158 9.08 13.54 8.79
N ASN A 159 7.84 13.66 8.35
CA ASN A 159 6.91 12.53 8.20
C ASN A 159 6.93 11.93 6.79
N LYS A 160 7.73 12.47 5.86
CA LYS A 160 7.91 11.86 4.53
C LYS A 160 8.58 10.49 4.66
N ALA A 161 8.23 9.58 3.77
CA ALA A 161 8.93 8.32 3.67
C ALA A 161 10.36 8.53 3.13
N PRO A 162 11.33 7.68 3.50
CA PRO A 162 12.62 7.65 2.82
C PRO A 162 12.44 7.38 1.32
N THR A 163 13.39 7.83 0.50
CA THR A 163 13.36 7.62 -0.94
C THR A 163 13.22 6.14 -1.29
N ASP A 164 12.44 5.84 -2.32
CA ASP A 164 12.13 4.49 -2.83
C ASP A 164 11.26 3.60 -1.91
N CYS A 165 10.83 4.10 -0.75
CA CYS A 165 9.89 3.38 0.11
C CYS A 165 8.45 3.57 -0.40
N VAL A 166 7.78 2.48 -0.81
CA VAL A 166 6.36 2.52 -1.20
C VAL A 166 5.47 2.46 0.03
N GLN A 167 5.89 1.78 1.09
CA GLN A 167 5.23 1.84 2.39
C GLN A 167 6.21 2.40 3.43
N TYR A 168 5.69 3.22 4.33
CA TYR A 168 6.43 3.72 5.48
C TYR A 168 5.61 3.60 6.75
N LEU A 169 6.12 2.82 7.71
CA LEU A 169 5.50 2.59 9.01
C LEU A 169 6.33 3.24 10.11
N THR A 170 5.68 3.60 11.20
CA THR A 170 6.27 4.30 12.34
C THR A 170 5.85 3.64 13.65
N GLY A 171 6.55 3.94 14.74
CA GLY A 171 6.24 3.41 16.07
C GLY A 171 7.01 2.13 16.40
N LEU A 172 6.94 1.75 17.68
CA LEU A 172 7.70 0.63 18.24
C LEU A 172 7.19 -0.73 17.77
N ASN A 173 5.88 -0.84 17.51
CA ASN A 173 5.22 -2.04 17.05
C ASN A 173 4.23 -1.68 15.94
N GLY A 174 4.02 -2.60 15.02
CA GLY A 174 3.03 -2.45 13.98
C GLY A 174 2.90 -3.74 13.15
N ALA A 175 2.06 -3.68 12.13
CA ALA A 175 1.91 -4.77 11.17
C ALA A 175 1.77 -4.22 9.75
N PHE A 176 2.19 -5.01 8.79
CA PHE A 176 2.05 -4.74 7.36
C PHE A 176 1.80 -6.06 6.63
N GLN A 177 1.21 -5.97 5.44
CA GLN A 177 0.79 -7.13 4.66
C GLN A 177 1.12 -6.90 3.19
N SER A 178 1.14 -7.98 2.39
CA SER A 178 1.17 -7.85 0.94
C SER A 178 -0.08 -7.12 0.46
N TYR A 179 0.05 -6.38 -0.64
CA TYR A 179 -1.12 -5.88 -1.34
C TYR A 179 -2.04 -7.06 -1.72
N ASN A 180 -3.34 -6.86 -1.57
CA ASN A 180 -4.38 -7.88 -1.71
C ASN A 180 -4.35 -9.08 -0.73
N PHE A 181 -3.60 -9.02 0.38
CA PHE A 181 -3.66 -10.09 1.39
C PHE A 181 -5.09 -10.39 1.87
N GLN A 182 -5.87 -9.34 2.15
CA GLN A 182 -7.28 -9.47 2.55
C GLN A 182 -8.20 -10.02 1.45
N GLY A 183 -7.80 -9.89 0.18
CA GLY A 183 -8.52 -10.49 -0.96
C GLY A 183 -8.09 -11.93 -1.25
N GLY A 184 -7.19 -12.50 -0.43
CA GLY A 184 -6.84 -13.92 -0.43
C GLY A 184 -5.95 -14.38 -1.58
N GLN A 185 -5.34 -13.46 -2.33
CA GLN A 185 -4.48 -13.79 -3.46
C GLN A 185 -3.32 -12.81 -3.60
N LEU A 186 -2.10 -13.34 -3.68
CA LEU A 186 -0.86 -12.62 -3.92
C LEU A 186 -0.86 -12.09 -5.36
N ILE A 187 -0.32 -10.88 -5.51
CA ILE A 187 -0.15 -10.22 -6.81
C ILE A 187 1.23 -10.57 -7.38
N ASN A 188 1.32 -10.84 -8.68
CA ASN A 188 2.58 -11.04 -9.39
C ASN A 188 3.29 -9.70 -9.70
N ASN A 189 4.51 -9.77 -10.22
CA ASN A 189 5.29 -8.62 -10.68
C ASN A 189 5.37 -7.47 -9.64
N GLN A 190 5.56 -7.83 -8.37
CA GLN A 190 5.72 -6.88 -7.28
C GLN A 190 7.21 -6.75 -6.96
N ASN A 191 7.72 -5.53 -6.96
CA ASN A 191 9.05 -5.21 -6.44
C ASN A 191 8.96 -3.86 -5.72
N TYR A 192 8.79 -3.90 -4.40
CA TYR A 192 8.64 -2.69 -3.61
C TYR A 192 9.24 -2.85 -2.22
N VAL A 193 9.62 -1.72 -1.64
CA VAL A 193 10.20 -1.66 -0.29
C VAL A 193 9.19 -1.10 0.70
N THR A 194 8.99 -1.84 1.79
CA THR A 194 8.33 -1.38 3.00
C THR A 194 9.39 -0.94 4.00
N CYS A 195 9.38 0.33 4.36
CA CYS A 195 10.32 0.94 5.29
C CYS A 195 9.68 1.15 6.66
N ILE A 196 10.47 0.99 7.72
CA ILE A 196 10.02 1.19 9.09
C ILE A 196 10.95 2.22 9.73
N ARG A 197 10.39 3.30 10.28
CA ARG A 197 11.16 4.33 10.96
C ARG A 197 11.79 3.75 12.21
N ARG A 198 13.12 3.82 12.32
CA ARG A 198 13.82 3.49 13.56
C ARG A 198 13.48 4.53 14.63
N GLU A 199 12.86 4.10 15.71
CA GLU A 199 12.52 4.97 16.83
C GLU A 199 13.75 5.19 17.72
N MET A 200 13.77 6.32 18.44
CA MET A 200 14.90 6.68 19.30
C MET A 200 15.17 5.58 20.33
N GLY A 201 16.46 5.26 20.56
CA GLY A 201 16.87 4.24 21.52
C GLY A 201 16.68 2.78 21.07
N HIS A 202 16.31 2.53 19.81
CA HIS A 202 16.15 1.18 19.27
C HIS A 202 17.21 0.89 18.20
N CYS A 203 17.81 -0.30 18.27
CA CYS A 203 18.97 -0.69 17.46
C CYS A 203 18.67 -1.87 16.53
N SER A 204 17.68 -2.69 16.87
CA SER A 204 17.29 -3.87 16.08
C SER A 204 15.79 -3.92 15.90
N ILE A 205 15.32 -4.79 15.02
CA ILE A 205 13.90 -5.01 14.73
C ILE A 205 13.64 -6.50 14.55
N GLN A 206 12.56 -6.97 15.16
CA GLN A 206 12.08 -8.33 15.02
C GLN A 206 10.85 -8.35 14.12
N TYR A 207 10.81 -9.31 13.20
CA TYR A 207 9.68 -9.62 12.34
C TYR A 207 9.12 -10.99 12.70
N ALA A 208 7.81 -11.10 12.77
CA ALA A 208 7.10 -12.35 13.01
C ALA A 208 5.79 -12.38 12.23
N GLU A 209 5.25 -13.57 12.01
CA GLU A 209 3.90 -13.71 11.48
C GLU A 209 2.86 -13.01 12.37
N ASN A 210 1.86 -12.41 11.74
CA ASN A 210 0.72 -11.83 12.41
C ASN A 210 -0.33 -12.91 12.73
N ALA A 211 -0.28 -13.44 13.96
CA ALA A 211 -1.16 -14.53 14.40
C ALA A 211 -2.67 -14.18 14.50
N SER A 212 -3.07 -12.93 14.23
CA SER A 212 -4.45 -12.48 14.33
C SER A 212 -5.22 -12.51 12.99
N THR A 213 -4.67 -13.15 11.96
CA THR A 213 -5.32 -13.26 10.64
C THR A 213 -6.22 -14.49 10.53
N THR A 214 -7.22 -14.43 9.66
CA THR A 214 -8.11 -15.56 9.34
C THR A 214 -7.54 -16.51 8.29
N SER A 215 -6.62 -16.02 7.45
CA SER A 215 -5.82 -16.81 6.51
C SER A 215 -4.42 -17.06 7.09
N PRO A 216 -3.68 -18.08 6.63
CA PRO A 216 -2.28 -18.26 6.98
C PRO A 216 -1.51 -16.95 6.81
N ALA A 217 -0.84 -16.51 7.86
CA ALA A 217 -0.17 -15.21 7.90
C ALA A 217 1.07 -15.16 7.01
N PHE A 218 1.61 -16.31 6.60
CA PHE A 218 2.71 -16.40 5.65
C PHE A 218 2.50 -17.60 4.74
N ASN A 219 2.27 -17.34 3.45
CA ASN A 219 2.14 -18.40 2.45
C ASN A 219 2.59 -17.85 1.09
N LEU A 220 3.85 -18.12 0.76
CA LEU A 220 4.52 -17.63 -0.45
C LEU A 220 5.10 -18.81 -1.24
N PRO A 221 5.11 -18.75 -2.58
CA PRO A 221 5.73 -19.78 -3.40
C PRO A 221 7.20 -20.03 -3.04
N PRO A 222 7.70 -21.27 -3.12
CA PRO A 222 6.95 -22.48 -3.48
C PRO A 222 6.01 -22.90 -2.35
N GLU A 223 4.85 -23.47 -2.71
CA GLU A 223 3.91 -24.04 -1.75
C GLU A 223 4.61 -25.13 -0.91
N SER A 224 4.81 -24.86 0.38
CA SER A 224 5.54 -25.71 1.32
C SER A 224 4.92 -25.59 2.69
N THR A 225 5.07 -26.60 3.54
CA THR A 225 4.71 -26.52 4.97
C THR A 225 5.87 -26.05 5.84
N THR A 226 6.99 -25.64 5.23
CA THR A 226 8.22 -25.24 5.91
C THR A 226 8.73 -23.89 5.44
N ALA A 227 9.57 -23.25 6.26
CA ALA A 227 10.31 -22.06 5.89
C ALA A 227 11.37 -22.37 4.83
N GLN A 228 11.53 -21.45 3.88
CA GLN A 228 12.60 -21.45 2.88
C GLN A 228 13.33 -20.11 2.97
N ILE A 229 14.65 -20.12 3.17
CA ILE A 229 15.47 -18.91 3.43
C ILE A 229 16.55 -18.67 2.37
N SER A 230 16.60 -19.51 1.33
CA SER A 230 17.46 -19.36 0.17
C SER A 230 16.75 -19.86 -1.09
N MET A 231 16.96 -19.19 -2.23
CA MET A 231 16.36 -19.54 -3.55
C MET A 231 14.88 -19.18 -3.78
N CYS A 232 14.32 -18.20 -3.06
CA CYS A 232 12.97 -17.71 -3.32
C CYS A 232 12.94 -16.66 -4.46
N GLU A 233 12.29 -16.99 -5.58
CA GLU A 233 11.94 -16.01 -6.64
C GLU A 233 10.83 -15.05 -6.18
N VAL A 234 9.95 -15.53 -5.31
CA VAL A 234 8.86 -14.79 -4.69
C VAL A 234 9.07 -14.84 -3.18
N GLY A 235 9.11 -13.70 -2.51
CA GLY A 235 9.27 -13.69 -1.06
C GLY A 235 9.61 -12.34 -0.45
N LEU A 236 10.05 -12.39 0.81
CA LEU A 236 10.47 -11.23 1.60
C LEU A 236 11.98 -11.21 1.80
N HIS A 237 12.62 -10.13 1.38
CA HIS A 237 14.01 -9.86 1.71
C HIS A 237 14.09 -8.80 2.82
N PHE A 238 14.56 -9.21 3.99
CA PHE A 238 14.77 -8.31 5.14
C PHE A 238 16.15 -7.68 5.02
N GLY A 239 16.19 -6.37 4.79
CA GLY A 239 17.46 -5.65 4.64
C GLY A 239 18.28 -5.73 5.92
N SER A 240 19.51 -6.25 5.81
CA SER A 240 20.56 -6.15 6.83
C SER A 240 20.35 -6.97 8.14
N THR A 241 20.14 -8.27 7.96
CA THR A 241 20.18 -9.31 9.01
C THR A 241 21.62 -9.79 9.28
N LEU A 242 21.91 -10.27 10.51
CA LEU A 242 23.24 -10.78 10.92
C LEU A 242 23.67 -12.05 10.18
N SER A 243 22.70 -12.80 9.67
CA SER A 243 22.88 -13.95 8.79
C SER A 243 22.53 -13.51 7.38
N GLY A 244 23.36 -13.81 6.38
CA GLY A 244 23.11 -13.53 4.96
C GLY A 244 21.92 -14.30 4.38
N THR A 245 20.76 -14.21 5.03
CA THR A 245 19.50 -14.84 4.66
C THR A 245 19.04 -14.22 3.36
N GLY A 246 18.82 -15.09 2.38
CA GLY A 246 18.20 -14.71 1.13
C GLY A 246 16.75 -14.27 1.35
N THR A 247 16.03 -14.20 0.25
CA THR A 247 14.59 -13.99 0.25
C THR A 247 13.92 -15.14 1.02
N ASN A 248 12.98 -14.83 1.93
CA ASN A 248 12.21 -15.79 2.72
C ASN A 248 10.89 -16.11 2.01
N CYS A 249 10.54 -17.38 1.93
CA CYS A 249 9.28 -17.88 1.35
C CYS A 249 8.86 -19.21 1.97
N GLY A 250 7.86 -19.88 1.38
CA GLY A 250 7.26 -21.11 1.92
C GLY A 250 6.01 -20.84 2.77
N GLY A 251 5.66 -21.81 3.62
CA GLY A 251 4.41 -21.79 4.38
C GLY A 251 4.52 -21.27 5.82
N VAL A 252 5.73 -20.97 6.29
CA VAL A 252 5.97 -20.31 7.57
C VAL A 252 7.16 -19.36 7.45
N LEU A 253 7.12 -18.23 8.15
CA LEU A 253 8.26 -17.32 8.28
C LEU A 253 9.16 -17.82 9.41
N ASN A 254 10.40 -18.17 9.09
CA ASN A 254 11.42 -18.53 10.08
C ASN A 254 12.81 -18.16 9.56
N SER A 255 13.74 -17.87 10.47
CA SER A 255 15.16 -17.64 10.14
C SER A 255 15.96 -18.94 9.96
N VAL A 256 15.33 -20.10 10.17
CA VAL A 256 15.91 -21.44 10.02
C VAL A 256 15.26 -22.15 8.82
N GLU A 257 16.11 -22.61 7.89
CA GLU A 257 15.71 -23.39 6.71
C GLU A 257 14.95 -24.66 7.12
N ALA A 258 13.89 -24.99 6.38
CA ALA A 258 13.02 -26.15 6.60
C ALA A 258 12.30 -26.21 7.97
N ALA A 259 12.29 -25.12 8.75
CA ALA A 259 11.51 -25.06 9.99
C ALA A 259 10.01 -25.24 9.70
N THR A 260 9.33 -26.02 10.54
CA THR A 260 7.88 -26.30 10.42
C THR A 260 7.01 -25.37 11.26
N GLU A 261 7.62 -24.61 12.18
CA GLU A 261 6.93 -23.71 13.09
C GLU A 261 7.28 -22.24 12.78
N PRO A 262 6.32 -21.31 12.90
CA PRO A 262 6.60 -19.88 12.78
C PRO A 262 7.67 -19.42 13.78
N GLY A 263 8.64 -18.68 13.27
CA GLY A 263 9.75 -18.14 14.04
C GLY A 263 9.82 -16.62 13.95
N VAL A 264 11.02 -16.10 14.15
CA VAL A 264 11.32 -14.67 14.03
C VAL A 264 12.50 -14.44 13.10
N VAL A 265 12.47 -13.32 12.40
CA VAL A 265 13.60 -12.78 11.63
C VAL A 265 14.04 -11.48 12.29
N ILE A 266 15.34 -11.32 12.56
CA ILE A 266 15.87 -10.16 13.27
C ILE A 266 16.77 -9.34 12.34
N GLY A 267 16.37 -8.10 12.08
CA GLY A 267 17.23 -7.06 11.49
C GLY A 267 18.02 -6.35 12.58
N THR A 268 19.32 -6.14 12.36
CA THR A 268 20.22 -5.53 13.38
C THR A 268 20.92 -4.28 12.89
N LEU A 269 20.66 -3.91 11.64
CA LEU A 269 21.25 -2.76 11.00
C LEU A 269 20.13 -1.89 10.45
N ALA A 270 20.37 -0.59 10.49
CA ALA A 270 19.51 0.40 9.87
C ALA A 270 19.96 0.63 8.42
N PRO A 271 19.05 0.99 7.49
CA PRO A 271 17.62 1.22 7.71
C PRO A 271 16.80 -0.08 7.85
N PHE A 272 15.74 -0.04 8.66
CA PHE A 272 14.81 -1.17 8.78
C PHE A 272 13.90 -1.22 7.56
N GLN A 273 14.14 -2.20 6.68
CA GLN A 273 13.47 -2.32 5.39
C GLN A 273 13.15 -3.77 5.08
N VAL A 274 12.00 -3.98 4.44
CA VAL A 274 11.57 -5.28 3.92
C VAL A 274 11.20 -5.09 2.45
N THR A 275 11.87 -5.82 1.57
CA THR A 275 11.58 -5.81 0.14
C THR A 275 10.67 -6.98 -0.19
N THR A 276 9.56 -6.69 -0.86
CA THR A 276 8.64 -7.69 -1.40
C THR A 276 8.97 -7.94 -2.85
N LEU A 277 9.20 -9.21 -3.19
CA LEU A 277 9.48 -9.65 -4.54
C LEU A 277 8.43 -10.68 -4.96
N SER A 278 7.80 -10.47 -6.11
CA SER A 278 7.07 -11.51 -6.83
C SER A 278 7.38 -11.43 -8.32
N GLY A 279 7.78 -12.57 -8.91
CA GLY A 279 8.10 -12.66 -10.33
C GLY A 279 6.87 -12.51 -11.24
N ASP A 280 7.11 -12.58 -12.55
CA ASP A 280 6.11 -12.29 -13.60
C ASP A 280 4.87 -13.20 -13.57
N VAL A 281 4.98 -14.45 -13.13
CA VAL A 281 3.83 -15.36 -12.99
C VAL A 281 3.98 -16.15 -11.72
N LEU A 282 2.96 -16.10 -10.86
CA LEU A 282 2.89 -17.00 -9.71
C LEU A 282 2.60 -18.41 -10.22
N LYS A 283 3.56 -19.32 -10.02
CA LYS A 283 3.44 -20.74 -10.37
C LYS A 283 2.74 -21.45 -9.20
N GLY A 284 1.55 -21.98 -9.44
CA GLY A 284 0.77 -22.71 -8.43
C GLY A 284 -0.63 -23.04 -8.94
N THR A 285 -1.29 -24.01 -8.30
CA THR A 285 -2.69 -24.34 -8.56
C THR A 285 -3.63 -23.77 -7.51
N ASN A 286 -3.10 -23.37 -6.35
CA ASN A 286 -3.87 -22.88 -5.22
C ASN A 286 -3.75 -21.36 -5.08
N ALA A 287 -4.77 -20.74 -4.48
CA ALA A 287 -4.69 -19.35 -4.10
C ALA A 287 -3.75 -19.17 -2.90
N LEU A 288 -2.85 -18.20 -2.99
CA LEU A 288 -1.89 -17.89 -1.93
C LEU A 288 -2.18 -16.49 -1.43
N ALA A 289 -2.59 -16.34 -0.17
CA ALA A 289 -2.95 -15.02 0.37
C ALA A 289 -1.77 -14.03 0.38
N GLY A 290 -0.53 -14.52 0.44
CA GLY A 290 0.66 -13.70 0.57
C GLY A 290 1.18 -13.69 2.00
N TYR A 291 1.44 -12.50 2.55
CA TYR A 291 1.96 -12.38 3.92
C TYR A 291 1.27 -11.28 4.73
N SER A 292 1.28 -11.44 6.05
CA SER A 292 0.92 -10.47 7.07
C SER A 292 1.93 -10.59 8.21
N ILE A 293 2.78 -9.57 8.36
CA ILE A 293 3.93 -9.55 9.27
C ILE A 293 3.72 -8.47 10.32
N ARG A 294 4.00 -8.80 11.58
CA ARG A 294 4.17 -7.84 12.66
C ARG A 294 5.64 -7.53 12.86
N TYR A 295 5.94 -6.29 13.22
CA TYR A 295 7.27 -5.90 13.64
C TYR A 295 7.27 -5.35 15.07
N THR A 296 8.39 -5.53 15.75
CA THR A 296 8.69 -4.97 17.07
C THR A 296 10.13 -4.48 17.06
N GLN A 297 10.36 -3.20 17.35
CA GLN A 297 11.69 -2.65 17.52
C GLN A 297 12.26 -3.06 18.89
N ILE A 298 13.54 -3.41 18.90
CA ILE A 298 14.27 -3.86 20.09
C ILE A 298 15.19 -2.72 20.54
N PRO A 299 15.16 -2.34 21.84
CA PRO A 299 16.05 -1.34 22.40
C PRO A 299 17.53 -1.66 22.16
N CYS A 300 18.33 -0.60 22.07
CA CYS A 300 19.74 -0.68 22.42
C CYS A 300 19.85 -0.91 23.95
#